data_AF-J1J3F0-F1
#
_entry.id   AF-J1J3F0-F1
#
_cell.length_a   1.000
_cell.length_b   1.000
_cell.length_c   1.000
_cell.angle_alpha   90.00
_cell.angle_beta   90.00
_cell.angle_gamma   90.00
#
_symmetry.space_group_name_H-M   'P 1'
#
loop_
_entity.id
_entity.type
_entity.pdbx_description
1 polymer ?
#
loop_
_entity_poly.entity_id
_entity_poly.type
_entity_poly.pdbx_seq_one_letter_code
_entity_poly.pdbx_strand_id
1 'polypeptide(L)'
;MKAYTLSDVAQLVDKYSERVNFGTADNAVNDVLIEKAEKILELQFTSSYKSFLKNYGGGEIGYEEVMSVYLIDFEIARSDDIVYNHLTDIKNGLAKP
;
A
#
# COMPACT_ATOMS: atom_id res chain seq x y z
N MET A 1 11.31 8.38 -19.65
CA MET A 1 10.60 7.15 -19.24
C MET A 1 9.26 7.12 -19.94
N LYS A 2 8.76 5.94 -20.32
CA LYS A 2 7.40 5.79 -20.83
C LYS A 2 6.41 6.09 -19.70
N ALA A 3 5.37 6.87 -19.97
CA ALA A 3 4.27 7.05 -19.02
C ALA A 3 3.35 5.83 -19.10
N TYR A 4 3.04 5.22 -17.96
CA TYR A 4 2.11 4.10 -17.85
C TYR A 4 0.78 4.61 -17.30
N THR A 5 -0.31 4.25 -17.96
CA THR A 5 -1.67 4.46 -17.46
C THR A 5 -2.05 3.32 -16.50
N LEU A 6 -3.15 3.49 -15.74
CA LEU A 6 -3.68 2.40 -14.91
C LEU A 6 -4.07 1.17 -15.73
N SER A 7 -4.55 1.36 -16.96
CA SER A 7 -4.86 0.26 -17.87
C SER A 7 -3.60 -0.48 -18.31
N ASP A 8 -2.49 0.24 -18.56
CA ASP A 8 -1.22 -0.40 -18.90
C ASP A 8 -0.70 -1.22 -17.70
N VAL A 9 -0.84 -0.70 -16.48
CA VAL A 9 -0.46 -1.41 -15.26
C VAL A 9 -1.29 -2.67 -15.09
N ALA A 10 -2.62 -2.62 -15.26
CA ALA A 10 -3.48 -3.80 -15.16
C ALA A 10 -3.08 -4.90 -16.15
N GLN A 11 -2.72 -4.55 -17.39
CA GLN A 11 -2.22 -5.51 -18.37
C GLN A 11 -0.88 -6.14 -17.96
N LEU A 12 0.00 -5.38 -17.29
CA LEU A 12 1.27 -5.90 -16.79
C LEU A 12 1.06 -6.83 -15.59
N VAL A 13 0.14 -6.51 -14.69
CA VAL A 13 -0.24 -7.36 -13.54
C VAL A 13 -0.74 -8.71 -14.05
N ASP A 14 -1.66 -8.71 -15.01
CA ASP A 14 -2.19 -9.94 -15.62
C ASP A 14 -1.10 -10.75 -16.34
N LYS A 15 -0.28 -10.07 -17.15
CA LYS A 15 0.81 -10.69 -17.93
C LYS A 15 1.86 -11.38 -17.06
N TYR A 16 2.13 -10.85 -15.86
CA TYR A 16 3.15 -11.37 -14.95
C TYR A 16 2.53 -11.91 -13.66
N SER A 17 1.34 -12.51 -13.75
CA SER A 17 0.59 -13.05 -12.61
C SER A 17 1.33 -14.15 -11.84
N GLU A 18 2.35 -14.77 -12.42
CA GLU A 18 3.24 -15.71 -11.74
C GLU A 18 4.26 -15.03 -10.81
N ARG A 19 4.40 -13.70 -10.90
CA ARG A 19 5.30 -12.87 -10.09
C ARG A 19 4.60 -11.79 -9.30
N VAL A 20 3.42 -11.36 -9.75
CA VAL A 20 2.62 -10.33 -9.10
C VAL A 20 1.50 -11.01 -8.32
N ASN A 21 1.51 -10.82 -7.01
CA ASN A 21 0.52 -11.37 -6.10
C ASN A 21 -0.15 -10.21 -5.34
N PHE A 22 -0.98 -9.48 -6.07
CA PHE A 22 -1.80 -8.41 -5.51
C PHE A 22 -3.11 -8.97 -4.97
N GLY A 23 -3.67 -8.28 -3.97
CA GLY A 23 -5.04 -8.54 -3.55
C GLY A 23 -6.04 -8.14 -4.63
N THR A 24 -7.32 -8.26 -4.29
CA THR A 24 -8.44 -7.99 -5.20
C THR A 24 -9.26 -6.80 -4.71
N ALA A 25 -10.33 -6.46 -5.44
CA ALA A 25 -11.27 -5.43 -5.00
C ALA A 25 -11.93 -5.75 -3.65
N ASP A 26 -12.01 -7.03 -3.26
CA ASP A 26 -12.51 -7.44 -1.94
C ASP A 26 -11.54 -7.04 -0.81
N ASN A 27 -10.27 -6.78 -1.15
CA ASN A 27 -9.23 -6.29 -0.25
C ASN A 27 -9.08 -4.76 -0.29
N ALA A 28 -9.92 -4.05 -1.05
CA ALA A 28 -9.79 -2.62 -1.28
C ALA A 28 -9.79 -1.82 0.04
N VAL A 29 -8.83 -0.91 0.15
CA VAL A 29 -8.80 0.06 1.24
C VAL A 29 -9.77 1.19 0.93
N ASN A 30 -10.68 1.48 1.86
CA ASN A 30 -11.65 2.57 1.71
C ASN A 30 -11.03 3.95 1.96
N ASP A 31 -11.73 4.99 1.48
CA ASP A 31 -11.28 6.38 1.59
C ASP A 31 -11.06 6.83 3.05
N VAL A 32 -11.90 6.37 3.99
CA VAL A 32 -11.79 6.73 5.41
C VAL A 32 -10.46 6.25 6.01
N LEU A 33 -10.01 5.05 5.66
CA LEU A 33 -8.71 4.53 6.11
C LEU A 33 -7.55 5.26 5.42
N ILE A 34 -7.68 5.57 4.13
CA ILE A 34 -6.67 6.35 3.38
C ILE A 34 -6.48 7.73 4.01
N GLU A 35 -7.56 8.47 4.26
CA GLU A 35 -7.51 9.81 4.87
C GLU A 35 -6.87 9.79 6.27
N LYS A 36 -7.20 8.78 7.07
CA LYS A 36 -6.58 8.60 8.39
C LYS A 36 -5.09 8.31 8.28
N ALA A 37 -4.68 7.45 7.35
CA ALA A 37 -3.27 7.14 7.12
C ALA A 37 -2.50 8.38 6.66
N GLU A 38 -3.02 9.12 5.67
CA GLU A 38 -2.44 10.39 5.20
C GLU A 38 -2.26 11.40 6.35
N LYS A 39 -3.24 11.48 7.27
CA LYS A 39 -3.14 12.34 8.45
C LYS A 39 -2.08 11.89 9.44
N ILE A 40 -1.96 10.59 9.71
CA ILE A 40 -0.97 10.05 10.66
C ILE A 40 0.45 10.21 10.10
N LEU A 41 0.61 9.97 8.80
CA LEU A 41 1.89 10.08 8.09
C LEU A 41 2.25 11.52 7.69
N GLU A 42 1.38 12.49 7.99
CA GLU A 42 1.50 13.90 7.61
C GLU A 42 1.85 14.12 6.12
N LEU A 43 1.32 13.27 5.24
CA LEU A 43 1.59 13.31 3.80
C LEU A 43 0.36 12.98 2.97
N GLN A 44 0.39 13.37 1.70
CA GLN A 44 -0.66 13.05 0.73
C GLN A 44 -0.18 11.93 -0.19
N PHE A 45 -0.96 10.84 -0.27
CA PHE A 45 -0.71 9.76 -1.19
C PHE A 45 -0.95 10.22 -2.63
N THR A 46 -0.12 9.69 -3.52
CA THR A 46 -0.27 9.92 -4.96
C THR A 46 -1.55 9.28 -5.49
N SER A 47 -2.08 9.81 -6.59
CA SER A 47 -3.27 9.25 -7.24
C SER A 47 -3.08 7.79 -7.67
N SER A 48 -1.87 7.41 -8.10
CA SER A 48 -1.53 6.04 -8.47
C SER A 48 -1.55 5.10 -7.26
N TYR A 49 -0.98 5.50 -6.13
CA TYR A 49 -0.99 4.67 -4.93
C TYR A 49 -2.39 4.53 -4.34
N LYS A 50 -3.19 5.62 -4.32
CA LYS A 50 -4.62 5.53 -3.95
C LYS A 50 -5.40 4.60 -4.88
N SER A 51 -5.11 4.61 -6.18
CA SER A 51 -5.72 3.68 -7.13
C SER A 51 -5.29 2.23 -6.86
N PHE A 52 -4.03 1.99 -6.48
CA PHE A 52 -3.56 0.67 -6.09
C PHE A 52 -4.32 0.15 -4.86
N LEU A 53 -4.35 0.93 -3.78
CA LEU A 53 -5.04 0.57 -2.53
C LEU A 53 -6.54 0.27 -2.77
N LYS A 54 -7.21 1.03 -3.63
CA LYS A 54 -8.63 0.85 -3.95
C LYS A 54 -8.95 -0.32 -4.86
N ASN A 55 -8.00 -0.79 -5.68
CA ASN A 55 -8.23 -1.87 -6.63
C ASN A 55 -7.65 -3.21 -6.16
N TYR A 56 -6.60 -3.17 -5.34
CA TYR A 56 -5.82 -4.35 -4.95
C TYR A 56 -5.66 -4.50 -3.44
N GLY A 57 -5.83 -3.42 -2.66
CA GLY A 57 -5.61 -3.45 -1.21
C GLY A 57 -4.14 -3.45 -0.80
N GLY A 58 -3.32 -4.33 -1.37
CA GLY A 58 -1.91 -4.54 -1.06
C GLY A 58 -1.34 -5.70 -1.88
N GLY A 59 -0.14 -6.16 -1.53
CA GLY A 59 0.46 -7.38 -2.09
C GLY A 59 1.86 -7.15 -2.64
N GLU A 60 2.38 -8.11 -3.37
CA GLU A 60 3.82 -8.19 -3.66
C GLU A 60 4.13 -8.34 -5.16
N ILE A 61 5.33 -7.92 -5.55
CA ILE A 61 5.94 -8.19 -6.85
C ILE A 61 7.27 -8.89 -6.62
N GLY A 62 7.36 -10.17 -6.99
CA GLY A 62 8.61 -10.92 -6.88
C GLY A 62 9.17 -10.96 -5.45
N TYR A 63 8.29 -11.15 -4.47
CA TYR A 63 8.58 -11.15 -3.02
C TYR A 63 8.88 -9.79 -2.39
N GLU A 64 8.78 -8.70 -3.15
CA GLU A 64 8.88 -7.34 -2.62
C GLU A 64 7.49 -6.75 -2.39
N GLU A 65 7.24 -6.31 -1.16
CA GLU A 65 5.93 -5.85 -0.69
C GLU A 65 5.61 -4.44 -1.21
N VAL A 66 4.37 -4.28 -1.69
CA VAL A 66 3.72 -2.98 -1.90
C VAL A 66 2.69 -2.81 -0.79
N MET A 67 3.11 -2.07 0.24
CA MET A 67 2.37 -1.94 1.49
C MET A 67 0.91 -1.50 1.31
N SER A 68 0.07 -1.98 2.21
CA SER A 68 -1.34 -1.65 2.37
C SER A 68 -1.56 -0.62 3.51
N VAL A 69 -2.83 -0.38 3.85
CA VAL A 69 -3.29 0.41 4.98
C VAL A 69 -4.40 -0.36 5.69
N TYR A 70 -4.14 -0.83 6.91
CA TYR A 70 -5.10 -1.54 7.74
C TYR A 70 -5.53 -0.71 8.96
N LEU A 71 -4.63 0.12 9.51
CA LEU A 71 -4.87 0.93 10.72
C LEU A 71 -5.44 0.09 11.89
N ILE A 72 -4.94 -1.13 12.03
CA ILE A 72 -5.35 -2.05 13.08
C ILE A 72 -4.64 -1.73 14.39
N ASP A 73 -5.13 -2.36 15.46
CA ASP A 73 -4.52 -2.28 16.77
C ASP A 73 -3.01 -2.60 16.69
N PHE A 74 -2.18 -1.72 17.25
CA PHE A 74 -0.72 -1.82 17.21
C PHE A 74 -0.17 -3.05 17.95
N GLU A 75 -1.04 -3.75 18.68
CA GLU A 75 -0.74 -5.07 19.27
C GLU A 75 -0.70 -6.20 18.22
N ILE A 76 -1.35 -6.03 17.07
CA ILE A 76 -1.29 -6.97 15.95
C ILE A 76 -0.29 -6.43 14.93
N ALA A 77 0.93 -6.97 14.97
CA ALA A 77 1.95 -6.61 13.99
C ALA A 77 1.51 -7.03 12.59
N ARG A 78 1.39 -6.04 11.69
CA ARG A 78 1.22 -6.25 10.25
C ARG A 78 2.35 -5.56 9.50
N SER A 79 3.32 -6.37 9.07
CA SER A 79 4.50 -5.92 8.33
C SER A 79 4.15 -5.30 6.98
N ASP A 80 2.94 -5.52 6.49
CA ASP A 80 2.38 -4.99 5.25
C ASP A 80 1.58 -3.69 5.45
N ASP A 81 1.49 -3.13 6.67
CA ASP A 81 0.84 -1.82 6.92
C ASP A 81 1.87 -0.67 6.93
N ILE A 82 1.72 0.28 6.00
CA ILE A 82 2.65 1.42 5.88
C ILE A 82 2.69 2.32 7.12
N VAL A 83 1.55 2.49 7.80
CA VAL A 83 1.44 3.33 9.00
C VAL A 83 2.08 2.64 10.19
N TYR A 84 1.85 1.32 10.34
CA TYR A 84 2.49 0.53 11.39
C TYR A 84 4.03 0.57 11.27
N ASN A 85 4.55 0.33 10.07
CA ASN A 85 6.00 0.34 9.83
C ASN A 85 6.61 1.70 10.12
N HIS A 86 6.01 2.78 9.61
CA HIS A 86 6.53 4.13 9.84
C HIS A 86 6.57 4.51 11.33
N LEU A 87 5.50 4.23 12.08
CA LEU A 87 5.46 4.51 13.52
C LEU A 87 6.45 3.64 14.30
N THR A 88 6.64 2.38 13.87
CA THR A 88 7.65 1.47 14.44
C THR A 88 9.06 1.97 14.17
N ASP A 89 9.33 2.47 12.96
CA ASP A 89 10.61 3.05 12.59
C ASP A 89 10.91 4.30 13.41
N ILE A 90 9.93 5.18 13.64
CA ILE A 90 10.08 6.34 14.54
C ILE A 90 10.41 5.87 15.95
N LYS A 91 9.66 4.90 16.49
CA LYS A 91 9.88 4.36 17.83
C LYS A 91 11.28 3.76 18.00
N ASN A 92 11.80 3.13 16.95
CA ASN A 92 13.12 2.51 16.94
C ASN A 92 14.25 3.47 16.55
N GLY A 93 13.95 4.75 16.28
CA GLY A 93 14.93 5.76 15.87
C GLY A 93 15.48 5.58 14.45
N LEU A 94 14.76 4.84 13.60
CA LEU A 94 15.09 4.59 12.19
C LEU A 94 14.45 5.61 11.24
N ALA A 95 13.37 6.27 11.67
CA ALA A 95 12.71 7.36 10.94
C ALA A 95 12.50 8.58 11.84
N LYS A 96 12.22 9.72 11.21
CA LYS A 96 11.79 10.94 11.90
C LYS A 96 10.27 11.07 11.81
N PRO A 97 9.62 11.68 12.81
CA PRO A 97 8.25 12.16 12.69
C PRO A 97 8.08 13.10 11.50
#